data_AF-A0A970KH49-F1
#
_entry.id   AF-A0A970KH49-F1
#
_cell.length_a   1.000
_cell.length_b   1.000
_cell.length_c   1.000
_cell.angle_alpha   90.00
_cell.angle_beta   90.00
_cell.angle_gamma   90.00
#
_symmetry.space_group_name_H-M   'P 1'
#
loop_
_entity.id
_entity.type
_entity.pdbx_description
1 polymer ?
#
loop_
_entity_poly.entity_id
_entity_poly.type
_entity_poly.pdbx_seq_one_letter_code
_entity_poly.pdbx_strand_id
1 'polypeptide(L)'
;MQVIWKIRGASPAVNGLKELSIPLLNKIPVIDKLIGTQSPLVYLMFILIIAGWIFMFKTPLGLRLRMIGEHPEAADTLGINIRRLQYFSVTLSGVLAGLGGAYLSLGQLKYFSMDMSAGRGYMALAANTFGQWNPLGGFGASFLFSFTDAVQMRLQALNLGIASELIQMLPYILTIIVLAGAVIRSRAPEALGKLYEPGK
;
A
#
# COMPACT_ATOMS: atom_id res chain seq x y z
N MET A 1 9.28 -2.60 27.23
CA MET A 1 9.75 -1.21 26.98
C MET A 1 9.31 -0.19 28.03
N GLN A 2 8.12 -0.29 28.67
CA GLN A 2 7.69 0.64 29.73
C GLN A 2 8.60 0.66 30.97
N VAL A 3 9.17 -0.48 31.36
CA VAL A 3 10.04 -0.61 32.55
C VAL A 3 11.36 0.14 32.37
N ILE A 4 11.87 0.24 31.13
CA ILE A 4 13.17 0.84 30.83
C ILE A 4 13.02 2.31 30.41
N TRP A 5 12.01 2.63 29.60
CA TRP A 5 11.89 3.93 28.96
C TRP A 5 10.81 4.83 29.57
N LYS A 6 9.97 4.34 30.50
CA LYS A 6 8.81 5.05 31.09
C LYS A 6 7.81 5.64 30.09
N ILE A 7 7.91 5.31 28.80
CA ILE A 7 7.01 5.77 27.74
C ILE A 7 6.10 4.63 27.31
N ARG A 8 4.82 4.92 27.08
CA ARG A 8 3.79 3.94 26.67
C ARG A 8 3.88 3.58 25.18
N GLY A 9 5.05 3.14 24.73
CA GLY A 9 5.28 2.69 23.36
C GLY A 9 5.07 3.76 22.28
N ALA A 10 5.18 5.03 22.66
CA ALA A 10 5.24 6.16 21.72
C ALA A 10 6.67 6.72 21.69
N SER A 11 7.15 7.15 20.53
CA SER A 11 8.40 7.92 20.47
C SER A 11 8.14 9.38 20.84
N PRO A 12 9.16 10.14 21.25
CA PRO A 12 9.10 11.61 21.18
C PRO A 12 8.73 12.07 19.77
N ALA A 13 8.12 13.24 19.66
CA ALA A 13 7.87 13.87 18.37
C ALA A 13 9.19 14.11 17.64
N VAL A 14 9.25 13.68 16.39
CA VAL A 14 10.41 13.86 15.52
C VAL A 14 10.08 14.97 14.52
N ASN A 15 11.09 15.73 14.10
CA ASN A 15 10.94 16.61 12.95
C ASN A 15 10.61 15.75 11.74
N GLY A 16 9.33 15.70 11.40
CA GLY A 16 8.83 15.01 10.22
C GLY A 16 9.46 15.56 8.94
N LEU A 17 9.24 14.87 7.83
CA LEU A 17 9.81 15.30 6.56
C LEU A 17 9.28 16.68 6.17
N LYS A 18 10.20 17.58 5.83
CA LYS A 18 9.87 18.92 5.39
C LYS A 18 9.01 18.81 4.12
N GLU A 19 7.85 19.46 4.16
CA GLU A 19 6.94 19.49 3.02
C GLU A 19 7.64 20.13 1.83
N LEU A 20 7.57 19.44 0.68
CA LEU A 20 8.11 19.96 -0.57
C LEU A 20 6.95 20.67 -1.28
N SER A 21 7.15 21.95 -1.59
CA SER A 21 6.23 22.69 -2.45
C SER A 21 6.74 22.66 -3.88
N ILE A 22 5.94 22.18 -4.84
CA ILE A 22 6.31 22.20 -6.26
C ILE A 22 5.91 23.55 -6.86
N PRO A 23 6.86 24.44 -7.19
CA PRO A 23 6.55 25.81 -7.61
C PRO A 23 5.75 25.89 -8.92
N LEU A 24 5.80 24.85 -9.75
CA LEU A 24 5.09 24.78 -11.03
C LEU A 24 3.55 24.62 -10.88
N LEU A 25 3.09 24.04 -9.77
CA LEU A 25 1.66 23.78 -9.53
C LEU A 25 0.95 24.90 -8.73
N ASN A 26 1.71 25.83 -8.14
CA ASN A 26 1.21 26.95 -7.33
C ASN A 26 0.32 27.95 -8.11
N LYS A 27 0.20 27.82 -9.43
CA LYS A 27 -0.60 28.73 -10.26
C LYS A 27 -2.08 28.33 -10.40
N ILE A 28 -2.48 27.13 -9.99
CA ILE A 28 -3.88 26.68 -10.04
C ILE A 28 -4.37 26.38 -8.61
N PRO A 29 -5.24 27.23 -8.01
CA PRO A 29 -5.56 27.19 -6.57
C PRO A 29 -6.25 25.90 -6.09
N VAL A 30 -6.88 25.13 -6.99
CA VAL A 30 -7.50 23.84 -6.65
C VAL A 30 -6.46 22.71 -6.64
N ILE A 31 -5.55 22.70 -7.61
CA ILE A 31 -4.48 21.68 -7.72
C ILE A 31 -3.38 21.94 -6.70
N ASP A 32 -3.11 23.21 -6.38
CA ASP A 32 -2.15 23.63 -5.37
C ASP A 32 -2.50 23.11 -3.96
N LYS A 33 -3.78 23.23 -3.55
CA LYS A 33 -4.22 22.69 -2.26
C LYS A 33 -4.22 21.16 -2.19
N LEU A 34 -4.33 20.46 -3.33
CA LEU A 34 -4.39 19.00 -3.39
C LEU A 34 -2.99 18.37 -3.50
N ILE A 35 -2.10 18.94 -4.30
CA ILE A 35 -0.81 18.33 -4.70
C ILE A 35 0.37 19.30 -4.53
N GLY A 36 0.12 20.59 -4.32
CA GLY A 36 1.15 21.64 -4.34
C GLY A 36 2.14 21.57 -3.18
N THR A 37 1.69 21.23 -1.96
CA THR A 37 2.54 21.09 -0.78
C THR A 37 2.27 19.75 -0.10
N GLN A 38 3.15 18.77 -0.32
CA GLN A 38 3.00 17.43 0.22
C GLN A 38 4.33 16.89 0.77
N SER A 39 4.24 15.84 1.58
CA SER A 39 5.43 15.11 2.03
C SER A 39 6.19 14.51 0.83
N PRO A 40 7.54 14.50 0.84
CA PRO A 40 8.35 13.86 -0.20
C PRO A 40 7.93 12.43 -0.54
N LEU A 41 7.42 11.68 0.43
CA LEU A 41 6.97 10.30 0.24
C LEU A 41 5.72 10.20 -0.64
N VAL A 42 4.88 11.23 -0.66
CA VAL A 42 3.69 11.27 -1.53
C VAL A 42 4.12 11.41 -2.98
N TYR A 43 5.10 12.26 -3.27
CA TYR A 43 5.66 12.37 -4.63
C TYR A 43 6.39 11.09 -5.03
N LEU A 44 7.16 10.49 -4.11
CA LEU A 44 7.83 9.22 -4.34
C LEU A 44 6.82 8.09 -4.61
N MET A 45 5.66 8.07 -3.94
CA MET A 45 4.58 7.13 -4.21
C MET A 45 4.10 7.22 -5.67
N PHE A 46 3.84 8.42 -6.20
CA PHE A 46 3.42 8.59 -7.60
C PHE A 46 4.50 8.08 -8.57
N ILE A 47 5.77 8.38 -8.30
CA ILE A 47 6.89 7.86 -9.09
C ILE A 47 6.93 6.34 -9.05
N LEU A 48 6.77 5.73 -7.86
CA LEU A 48 6.77 4.28 -7.70
C LEU A 48 5.60 3.59 -8.39
N ILE A 49 4.42 4.20 -8.43
CA ILE A 49 3.26 3.65 -9.16
C ILE A 49 3.55 3.61 -10.66
N ILE A 50 4.06 4.71 -11.23
CA ILE A 50 4.40 4.79 -12.65
C ILE A 50 5.55 3.84 -12.97
N ALA A 51 6.61 3.85 -12.16
CA ALA A 51 7.75 2.96 -12.31
C ALA A 51 7.34 1.49 -12.18
N GLY A 52 6.45 1.16 -11.23
CA GLY A 52 5.89 -0.17 -11.05
C GLY A 52 5.07 -0.63 -12.25
N TRP A 53 4.26 0.26 -12.82
CA TRP A 53 3.51 -0.04 -14.05
C TRP A 53 4.45 -0.29 -15.25
N ILE A 54 5.45 0.58 -15.46
CA ILE A 54 6.45 0.38 -16.51
C ILE A 54 7.23 -0.92 -16.27
N PHE A 55 7.66 -1.16 -15.04
CA PHE A 55 8.38 -2.38 -14.66
C PHE A 55 7.56 -3.62 -14.98
N MET A 56 6.30 -3.69 -14.54
CA MET A 56 5.45 -4.87 -14.75
C MET A 56 5.08 -5.09 -16.22
N PHE A 57 4.75 -4.03 -16.97
CA PHE A 57 4.15 -4.16 -18.31
C PHE A 57 5.11 -3.89 -19.47
N LYS A 58 6.22 -3.18 -19.25
CA LYS A 58 7.14 -2.75 -20.30
C LYS A 58 8.55 -3.36 -20.20
N THR A 59 8.86 -4.11 -19.14
CA THR A 59 10.19 -4.73 -18.97
C THR A 59 10.16 -6.26 -19.08
N PRO A 60 11.26 -6.90 -19.53
CA PRO A 60 11.36 -8.36 -19.59
C PRO A 60 11.33 -9.01 -18.21
N LEU A 61 11.85 -8.34 -17.17
CA LEU A 61 11.78 -8.84 -15.80
C LEU A 61 10.33 -8.88 -15.28
N GLY A 62 9.53 -7.86 -15.57
CA GLY A 62 8.11 -7.85 -15.22
C GLY A 62 7.28 -8.90 -15.95
N LEU A 63 7.61 -9.19 -17.22
CA LEU A 63 7.01 -10.32 -17.96
C LEU A 63 7.36 -11.66 -17.29
N ARG A 64 8.64 -11.89 -16.98
CA ARG A 64 9.09 -13.11 -16.29
C ARG A 64 8.42 -13.27 -14.93
N LEU A 65 8.25 -12.18 -14.18
CA LEU A 65 7.59 -12.20 -12.88
C LEU A 65 6.11 -12.63 -12.99
N ARG A 66 5.39 -12.10 -13.99
CA ARG A 66 4.00 -12.50 -14.23
C ARG A 66 3.89 -13.95 -14.71
N MET A 67 4.78 -14.39 -15.60
CA MET A 67 4.81 -15.78 -16.08
C MET A 67 5.00 -16.78 -14.93
N ILE A 68 5.92 -16.50 -14.00
CA ILE A 68 6.13 -17.34 -12.82
C ILE A 68 4.91 -17.37 -11.90
N GLY A 69 4.15 -16.27 -11.83
CA GLY A 69 2.91 -16.19 -11.07
C GLY A 69 1.77 -17.04 -11.66
N GLU A 70 1.73 -17.20 -12.97
CA GLU A 70 0.72 -18.04 -13.66
C GLU A 70 1.20 -19.50 -13.75
N HIS A 71 2.32 -19.76 -14.44
CA HIS A 71 2.84 -21.09 -14.71
C HIS A 71 4.36 -21.17 -14.44
N PRO A 72 4.79 -21.48 -13.21
CA PRO A 72 6.21 -21.55 -12.86
C PRO A 72 6.93 -22.69 -13.59
N GLU A 73 6.28 -23.83 -13.81
CA GLU A 73 6.84 -24.97 -14.55
C GLU A 73 7.24 -24.58 -15.99
N ALA A 74 6.40 -23.81 -16.67
CA ALA A 74 6.68 -23.30 -18.02
C ALA A 74 7.84 -22.29 -18.04
N ALA A 75 8.07 -21.56 -16.94
CA ALA A 75 9.21 -20.65 -16.84
C ALA A 75 10.53 -21.41 -16.63
N ASP A 76 10.49 -22.55 -15.96
CA ASP A 76 11.67 -23.39 -15.71
C ASP A 76 12.21 -24.03 -16.99
N THR A 77 11.32 -24.50 -17.88
CA THR A 77 11.73 -25.08 -19.18
C THR A 77 12.44 -24.07 -20.08
N LEU A 78 12.20 -22.77 -19.88
CA LEU A 78 12.88 -21.67 -20.57
C LEU A 78 14.21 -21.25 -19.90
N GLY A 79 14.64 -21.96 -18.85
CA GLY A 79 15.88 -21.70 -18.12
C GLY A 79 15.82 -20.49 -17.19
N ILE A 80 14.62 -20.02 -16.83
CA ILE A 80 14.45 -18.89 -15.92
C ILE A 80 14.63 -19.37 -14.47
N ASN A 81 15.56 -18.76 -13.74
CA ASN A 81 15.73 -19.07 -12.32
C ASN A 81 14.58 -18.49 -11.48
N ILE A 82 13.57 -19.32 -11.21
CA ILE A 82 12.35 -18.97 -10.48
C ILE A 82 12.65 -18.49 -9.07
N ARG A 83 13.52 -19.22 -8.36
CA ARG A 83 13.88 -18.93 -6.97
C ARG A 83 14.49 -17.53 -6.82
N ARG A 84 15.42 -17.15 -7.72
CA ARG A 84 16.01 -15.81 -7.72
C ARG A 84 14.97 -14.73 -7.92
N LEU A 85 14.01 -14.95 -8.83
CA LEU A 85 12.97 -13.96 -9.09
C LEU A 85 11.98 -13.85 -7.93
N GLN A 86 11.63 -14.96 -7.26
CA GLN A 86 10.79 -14.95 -6.06
C GLN A 86 11.46 -14.18 -4.90
N TYR A 87 12.75 -14.43 -4.62
CA TYR A 87 13.48 -13.68 -3.59
C TYR A 87 13.58 -12.19 -3.93
N PHE A 88 13.81 -11.86 -5.20
CA PHE A 88 13.80 -10.47 -5.66
C PHE A 88 12.43 -9.82 -5.41
N SER A 89 11.33 -10.50 -5.72
CA SER A 89 9.99 -9.96 -5.50
C SER A 89 9.63 -9.78 -4.03
N VAL A 90 10.02 -10.73 -3.16
CA VAL A 90 9.77 -10.63 -1.72
C VAL A 90 10.60 -9.52 -1.08
N THR A 91 11.87 -9.37 -1.49
CA THR A 91 12.72 -8.28 -1.00
C THR A 91 12.19 -6.93 -1.47
N LEU A 92 11.76 -6.81 -2.73
CA LEU A 92 11.15 -5.60 -3.26
C LEU A 92 9.84 -5.25 -2.52
N SER A 93 8.98 -6.22 -2.24
CA SER A 93 7.74 -5.96 -1.49
C SER A 93 8.03 -5.52 -0.05
N GLY A 94 9.05 -6.08 0.59
CA GLY A 94 9.53 -5.65 1.90
C GLY A 94 10.03 -4.20 1.91
N VAL A 95 10.79 -3.79 0.89
CA VAL A 95 11.24 -2.39 0.73
C VAL A 95 10.05 -1.45 0.56
N LEU A 96 9.09 -1.80 -0.30
CA LEU A 96 7.88 -0.99 -0.52
C LEU A 96 7.00 -0.89 0.74
N ALA A 97 6.84 -2.00 1.47
CA ALA A 97 6.13 -2.01 2.75
C ALA A 97 6.85 -1.17 3.82
N GLY A 98 8.18 -1.22 3.86
CA GLY A 98 9.01 -0.38 4.73
C GLY A 98 8.83 1.11 4.45
N LEU A 99 8.75 1.51 3.18
CA LEU A 99 8.44 2.89 2.78
C LEU A 99 7.04 3.33 3.25
N GLY A 100 6.05 2.44 3.19
CA GLY A 100 4.71 2.68 3.74
C GLY A 100 4.73 2.88 5.26
N GLY A 101 5.50 2.07 6.00
CA GLY A 101 5.69 2.23 7.44
C GLY A 101 6.43 3.53 7.82
N ALA A 102 7.41 3.92 7.01
CA ALA A 102 8.10 5.21 7.16
C ALA A 102 7.14 6.40 6.96
N TYR A 103 6.20 6.30 6.01
CA TYR A 103 5.16 7.31 5.82
C TYR A 103 4.27 7.48 7.05
N LEU A 104 3.83 6.38 7.67
CA LEU A 104 3.00 6.45 8.88
C LEU A 104 3.73 7.18 10.02
N SER A 105 5.02 6.90 10.21
CA SER A 105 5.79 7.42 11.35
C SER A 105 6.30 8.85 11.13
N LEU A 106 6.80 9.16 9.94
CA LEU A 106 7.48 10.42 9.63
C LEU A 106 6.60 11.42 8.87
N GLY A 107 5.63 10.93 8.10
CA GLY A 107 4.74 11.76 7.28
C GLY A 107 3.45 12.09 8.03
N GLN A 108 2.71 11.06 8.42
CA GLN A 108 1.36 11.24 8.96
C GLN A 108 1.34 11.66 10.44
N LEU A 109 1.98 10.88 11.32
CA LEU A 109 1.91 11.16 12.76
C LEU A 109 3.09 12.00 13.27
N LYS A 110 4.27 11.95 12.61
CA LYS A 110 5.53 12.58 13.07
C LYS A 110 6.00 12.08 14.46
N TYR A 111 5.47 10.96 14.90
CA TYR A 111 5.92 10.15 16.02
C TYR A 111 5.52 8.70 15.76
N PHE A 112 6.22 7.77 16.38
CA PHE A 112 5.84 6.37 16.36
C PHE A 112 4.85 6.09 17.50
N SER A 113 3.79 5.34 17.22
CA SER A 113 2.88 4.80 18.24
C SER A 113 2.74 3.30 18.06
N MET A 114 2.54 2.58 19.17
CA MET A 114 2.04 1.21 19.10
C MET A 114 0.73 1.17 18.31
N ASP A 115 0.56 0.10 17.54
CA ASP A 115 -0.62 -0.17 16.70
C ASP A 115 -0.93 0.88 15.63
N MET A 116 0.03 1.73 15.27
CA MET A 116 -0.15 2.76 14.24
C MET A 116 -0.49 2.19 12.85
N SER A 117 -0.15 0.93 12.55
CA SER A 117 -0.58 0.27 11.32
C SER A 117 -2.08 -0.05 11.32
N ALA A 118 -2.72 -0.21 12.48
CA ALA A 118 -4.16 -0.33 12.67
C ALA A 118 -4.90 -1.12 11.56
N GLY A 119 -4.47 -2.35 11.27
CA GLY A 119 -5.13 -3.21 10.27
C GLY A 119 -4.99 -2.80 8.80
N ARG A 120 -4.27 -1.71 8.47
CA ARG A 120 -4.09 -1.22 7.09
C ARG A 120 -3.42 -2.24 6.15
N GLY A 121 -2.65 -3.19 6.69
CA GLY A 121 -2.07 -4.29 5.91
C GLY A 121 -3.12 -5.20 5.27
N TYR A 122 -4.21 -5.50 6.00
CA TYR A 122 -5.33 -6.26 5.46
C TYR A 122 -6.08 -5.46 4.38
N MET A 123 -6.26 -4.16 4.59
CA MET A 123 -6.85 -3.26 3.59
C MET A 123 -6.00 -3.21 2.32
N ALA A 124 -4.67 -3.24 2.43
CA ALA A 124 -3.77 -3.27 1.28
C ALA A 124 -3.92 -4.57 0.45
N LEU A 125 -4.11 -5.72 1.11
CA LEU A 125 -4.43 -6.97 0.40
C LEU A 125 -5.78 -6.87 -0.32
N ALA A 126 -6.80 -6.30 0.32
CA ALA A 126 -8.10 -6.08 -0.31
C ALA A 126 -8.01 -5.13 -1.50
N ALA A 127 -7.23 -4.05 -1.37
CA ALA A 127 -6.98 -3.09 -2.44
C ALA A 127 -6.24 -3.74 -3.63
N ASN A 128 -5.27 -4.62 -3.37
CA ASN A 128 -4.58 -5.36 -4.42
C ASN A 128 -5.52 -6.32 -5.18
N THR A 129 -6.40 -7.03 -4.46
CA THR A 129 -7.41 -7.91 -5.07
C THR A 129 -8.41 -7.15 -5.92
N PHE A 130 -8.94 -6.03 -5.42
CA PHE A 130 -9.87 -5.18 -6.17
C PHE A 130 -9.18 -4.47 -7.35
N GLY A 131 -7.91 -4.11 -7.17
CA GLY A 131 -7.05 -3.51 -8.18
C GLY A 131 -6.57 -4.48 -9.28
N GLN A 132 -7.09 -5.71 -9.29
CA GLN A 132 -6.77 -6.74 -10.30
C GLN A 132 -5.26 -6.98 -10.47
N TRP A 133 -4.50 -6.97 -9.37
CA TRP A 133 -3.04 -7.22 -9.39
C TRP A 133 -2.24 -6.25 -10.28
N ASN A 134 -2.80 -5.07 -10.58
CA ASN A 134 -2.17 -4.02 -11.37
C ASN A 134 -1.83 -2.82 -10.46
N PRO A 135 -0.62 -2.23 -10.55
CA PRO A 135 -0.26 -1.03 -9.80
C PRO A 135 -1.26 0.13 -9.91
N LEU A 136 -1.80 0.39 -11.10
CA LEU A 136 -2.78 1.47 -11.31
C LEU A 136 -4.14 1.14 -10.69
N GLY A 137 -4.57 -0.12 -10.81
CA GLY A 137 -5.81 -0.58 -10.17
C GLY A 137 -5.69 -0.56 -8.65
N GLY A 138 -4.54 -0.97 -8.11
CA GLY A 138 -4.24 -0.92 -6.68
C GLY A 138 -4.22 0.52 -6.14
N PHE A 139 -3.71 1.48 -6.92
CA PHE A 139 -3.80 2.90 -6.58
C PHE A 139 -5.26 3.38 -6.50
N GLY A 140 -6.08 3.07 -7.51
CA GLY A 140 -7.50 3.42 -7.51
C GLY A 140 -8.27 2.79 -6.34
N ALA A 141 -8.01 1.53 -6.04
CA ALA A 141 -8.59 0.84 -4.89
C ALA A 141 -8.15 1.49 -3.55
N SER A 142 -6.86 1.79 -3.41
CA SER A 142 -6.31 2.44 -2.21
C SER A 142 -6.90 3.84 -1.99
N PHE A 143 -7.27 4.54 -3.06
CA PHE A 143 -7.95 5.83 -2.97
C PHE A 143 -9.34 5.70 -2.33
N LEU A 144 -10.11 4.65 -2.68
CA LEU A 144 -11.41 4.38 -2.04
C LEU A 144 -11.27 4.10 -0.53
N PHE A 145 -10.26 3.32 -0.14
CA PHE A 145 -9.98 3.07 1.27
C PHE A 145 -9.55 4.35 2.00
N SER A 146 -8.67 5.15 1.39
CA SER A 146 -8.21 6.43 1.95
C SER A 146 -9.33 7.46 2.07
N PHE A 147 -10.24 7.50 1.10
CA PHE A 147 -11.44 8.33 1.16
C PHE A 147 -12.34 7.93 2.33
N THR A 148 -12.52 6.63 2.54
CA THR A 148 -13.32 6.11 3.65
C THR A 148 -12.66 6.42 5.00
N ASP A 149 -11.33 6.34 5.09
CA ASP A 149 -10.56 6.75 6.28
C ASP A 149 -10.71 8.26 6.56
N ALA A 150 -10.68 9.10 5.52
CA ALA A 150 -10.90 10.54 5.66
C ALA A 150 -12.33 10.88 6.14
N VAL A 151 -13.34 10.18 5.60
CA VAL A 151 -14.73 10.31 6.05
C VAL A 151 -14.87 9.87 7.51
N GLN A 152 -14.26 8.75 7.89
CA GLN A 152 -14.22 8.26 9.27
C GLN A 152 -13.65 9.33 10.21
N MET A 153 -12.49 9.89 9.90
CA MET A 153 -11.84 10.94 10.70
C MET A 153 -12.73 12.19 10.81
N ARG A 154 -13.39 12.59 9.72
CA ARG A 154 -14.29 13.75 9.73
C ARG A 154 -15.53 13.51 10.59
N LEU A 155 -16.12 12.32 10.54
CA LEU A 155 -17.26 11.94 11.38
C LEU A 155 -16.90 11.92 12.86
N GLN A 156 -15.71 11.40 13.21
CA GLN A 156 -15.21 11.46 14.59
C GLN A 156 -15.06 12.90 15.08
N ALA A 157 -14.58 13.80 14.23
CA ALA A 157 -14.42 15.21 14.59
C ALA A 157 -15.75 15.96 14.81
N LEU A 158 -16.84 15.52 14.17
CA LEU A 158 -18.18 16.13 14.32
C LEU A 158 -18.88 15.72 15.62
N ASN A 159 -18.33 14.74 16.35
CA ASN A 159 -18.77 14.30 17.67
C ASN A 159 -20.30 14.07 17.79
N LEU A 160 -20.87 13.35 16.81
CA LEU A 160 -22.31 13.11 16.63
C LEU A 160 -22.99 12.26 17.72
N GLY A 161 -22.34 12.03 18.87
CA GLY A 161 -22.84 11.18 19.96
C GLY A 161 -22.83 9.67 19.68
N ILE A 162 -22.26 9.25 18.54
CA ILE A 162 -22.08 7.85 18.16
C ILE A 162 -20.76 7.34 18.77
N ALA A 163 -20.75 6.11 19.29
CA ALA A 163 -19.54 5.47 19.81
C ALA A 163 -18.42 5.44 18.74
N SER A 164 -17.22 5.86 19.12
CA SER A 164 -16.10 6.01 18.18
C SER A 164 -15.71 4.68 17.54
N GLU A 165 -15.91 3.58 18.25
CA GLU A 165 -15.69 2.21 17.80
C GLU A 165 -16.56 1.87 16.58
N LEU A 166 -17.81 2.33 16.57
CA LEU A 166 -18.72 2.11 15.43
C LEU A 166 -18.25 2.85 14.18
N ILE A 167 -17.77 4.08 14.36
CA ILE A 167 -17.23 4.87 13.26
C ILE A 167 -15.92 4.23 12.76
N GLN A 168 -15.07 3.75 13.68
CA GLN A 168 -13.80 3.11 13.36
C GLN A 168 -13.95 1.82 12.52
N MET A 169 -15.10 1.15 12.59
CA MET A 169 -15.39 -0.02 11.78
C MET A 169 -15.66 0.29 10.30
N LEU A 170 -15.94 1.54 9.91
CA LEU A 170 -16.33 1.90 8.54
C LEU A 170 -15.36 1.39 7.45
N PRO A 171 -14.04 1.62 7.53
CA PRO A 171 -13.11 1.12 6.51
C PRO A 171 -13.10 -0.41 6.44
N TYR A 172 -13.25 -1.10 7.58
CA TYR A 172 -13.28 -2.55 7.64
C TYR A 172 -14.57 -3.12 7.03
N ILE A 173 -15.73 -2.53 7.30
CA ILE A 173 -16.99 -2.93 6.64
C ILE A 173 -16.86 -2.74 5.13
N LEU A 174 -16.27 -1.62 4.69
CA LEU A 174 -16.03 -1.39 3.28
C LEU A 174 -15.08 -2.44 2.68
N THR A 175 -14.01 -2.86 3.39
CA THR A 175 -13.16 -3.98 2.90
C THR A 175 -13.95 -5.26 2.70
N ILE A 176 -14.87 -5.62 3.60
CA ILE A 176 -15.67 -6.84 3.51
C ILE A 176 -16.58 -6.78 2.27
N ILE A 177 -17.26 -5.65 2.06
CA ILE A 177 -18.13 -5.44 0.90
C ILE A 177 -17.33 -5.49 -0.40
N VAL A 178 -16.20 -4.78 -0.44
CA VAL A 178 -15.31 -4.74 -1.61
C VAL A 178 -14.81 -6.15 -1.91
N LEU A 179 -14.30 -6.89 -0.93
CA LEU A 179 -13.82 -8.26 -1.14
C LEU A 179 -14.94 -9.19 -1.61
N ALA A 180 -16.10 -9.14 -0.97
CA ALA A 180 -17.25 -9.96 -1.36
C ALA A 180 -17.66 -9.71 -2.82
N GLY A 181 -17.61 -8.46 -3.29
CA GLY A 181 -17.89 -8.12 -4.69
C GLY A 181 -16.72 -8.36 -5.66
N ALA A 182 -15.49 -8.13 -5.22
CA ALA A 182 -14.27 -8.19 -6.05
C ALA A 182 -13.88 -9.61 -6.44
N VAL A 183 -14.05 -10.56 -5.51
CA VAL A 183 -13.68 -11.97 -5.71
C VAL A 183 -14.40 -12.56 -6.94
N ILE A 184 -15.56 -12.02 -7.30
CA ILE A 184 -16.33 -12.46 -8.46
C ILE A 184 -15.62 -12.15 -9.79
N ARG A 185 -14.73 -11.13 -9.83
CA ARG A 185 -14.09 -10.66 -11.08
C ARG A 185 -12.56 -10.72 -11.08
N SER A 186 -11.92 -10.82 -9.92
CA SER A 186 -10.45 -10.80 -9.81
C SER A 186 -9.86 -12.21 -9.96
N ARG A 187 -8.95 -12.40 -10.92
CA ARG A 187 -8.16 -13.64 -11.06
C ARG A 187 -6.83 -13.46 -10.33
N ALA A 188 -6.66 -14.21 -9.25
CA ALA A 188 -5.36 -14.31 -8.58
C ALA A 188 -4.40 -15.16 -9.43
N PRO A 189 -3.08 -14.89 -9.36
CA PRO A 189 -2.08 -15.73 -10.03
C PRO A 189 -2.19 -17.19 -9.56
N GLU A 190 -2.21 -18.16 -10.48
CA GLU A 190 -2.49 -19.57 -10.17
C GLU A 190 -1.43 -20.23 -9.27
N ALA A 191 -0.20 -19.75 -9.32
CA ALA A 191 0.91 -20.23 -8.50
C ALA A 191 1.04 -19.50 -7.16
N LEU A 192 0.13 -18.57 -6.84
CA LEU A 192 0.16 -17.84 -5.58
C LEU A 192 0.03 -18.80 -4.39
N GLY A 193 1.00 -18.74 -3.47
CA GLY A 193 1.01 -19.57 -2.25
C GLY A 193 1.36 -21.05 -2.46
N LYS A 194 1.64 -21.48 -3.70
CA LYS A 194 2.15 -22.83 -3.98
C LYS A 194 3.68 -22.83 -3.90
N LEU A 195 4.24 -23.82 -3.20
CA LEU A 195 5.68 -24.03 -3.19
C LEU A 195 6.12 -24.54 -4.56
N TYR A 196 7.11 -23.89 -5.17
CA TYR A 196 7.71 -24.39 -6.41
C TYR A 196 8.78 -25.44 -6.09
N GLU A 197 8.58 -26.65 -6.60
CA GLU A 197 9.52 -27.78 -6.50
C GLU A 197 10.15 -28.03 -7.88
N PRO A 198 11.48 -27.89 -8.04
CA PRO A 198 12.13 -28.17 -9.31
C PRO A 198 12.02 -29.66 -9.67
N GLY A 199 11.57 -29.97 -10.89
CA GLY A 199 11.59 -31.34 -11.43
C GLY A 199 10.38 -32.23 -11.10
N LYS A 200 9.23 -31.64 -10.75
CA LYS A 200 7.93 -32.32 -10.92
C LYS A 200 7.39 -32.16 -12.33
#